data_AF-A0A2V7TPC4-F1
#
_entry.id   AF-A0A2V7TPC4-F1
#
_cell.length_a   1.000
_cell.length_b   1.000
_cell.length_c   1.000
_cell.angle_alpha   90.00
_cell.angle_beta   90.00
_cell.angle_gamma   90.00
#
_symmetry.space_group_name_H-M   'P 1'
#
loop_
_entity.id
_entity.type
_entity.pdbx_description
1 polymer ?
#
loop_
_entity_poly.entity_id
_entity_poly.type
_entity_poly.pdbx_seq_one_letter_code
_entity_poly.pdbx_strand_id
1 'polypeptide(L)'
;MSVRVASRRFPPLAQNLLLTVATLIVVGGAAEGLCRLFERERPAPPPVAEYITDWGGSEFVTLKSAATGWPPWEDYNSDGLRDREHPVAKPPGVRRVACLGDSVTLGYGIRPQEAWPQVLEDLLDARGRRAEVFNVAFGGWSTRQELIAYRRLARRYKPDQVLLGICLNDIPEMQNNLTRPPRLVRALYRRSALVRTVVGARRREIANVEELFRDPTSAKVREAFRLMFDDVRVLKAEVGADGGRLAVVVFPFRFQVVPGAPAPSAQRTIADFCASEGLPFLDALPALRDLGEAAFIDYDHFSPAGARRVAEAVADTGWIDLDEAAAPAGAALPPPTMAAAAGKPVAALLVSLRSAEPAERASAARALGNRAAEPASAVPALVRALGDPSPEVRASAAWGLGGFGPSADAAVTALAASLRDENAPVRAGAAWALGRIGSSARPASAALVSLVDDPDESVRWRAGEALASVDPEPAVCLEPLRRIAADPARPGRAEAAGALGLLGPAAAPAVPALVSALGDARGEVRARAAVSLGRIGPGAAPAVPALVAMIGDADRGWRAVDALGGIGPDAAAAVGALAEALMRPSGSVRWRAAQALGRIGPSAAPAAPALVRALEDGEDNV
;
A
#
# COMPACT_ATOMS: atom_id res chain seq x y z
N MET A 1 -5.76 -83.91 30.72
CA MET A 1 -5.89 -82.53 30.19
C MET A 1 -5.63 -81.54 31.31
N SER A 2 -4.54 -80.77 31.25
CA SER A 2 -4.39 -79.57 32.06
C SER A 2 -3.44 -78.62 31.32
N VAL A 3 -4.03 -77.64 30.63
CA VAL A 3 -3.29 -76.59 29.92
C VAL A 3 -3.00 -75.49 30.94
N ARG A 4 -1.75 -75.40 31.41
CA ARG A 4 -1.25 -74.20 32.10
C ARG A 4 -1.04 -73.11 31.07
N VAL A 5 -1.95 -72.15 31.04
CA VAL A 5 -1.76 -70.89 30.31
C VAL A 5 -0.69 -70.09 31.06
N ALA A 6 0.51 -70.01 30.48
CA ALA A 6 1.55 -69.12 30.94
C ALA A 6 1.11 -67.67 30.70
N SER A 7 0.67 -66.98 31.76
CA SER A 7 0.42 -65.55 31.72
C SER A 7 1.76 -64.85 31.48
N ARG A 8 1.94 -64.29 30.28
CA ARG A 8 3.06 -63.38 29.99
C ARG A 8 2.88 -62.13 30.85
N ARG A 9 3.46 -62.14 32.06
CA ARG A 9 3.60 -60.95 32.89
C ARG A 9 4.55 -60.01 32.14
N PHE A 10 4.01 -58.88 31.69
CA PHE A 10 4.84 -57.78 31.20
C PHE A 10 5.88 -57.42 32.27
N PRO A 11 7.13 -57.08 31.88
CA PRO A 11 8.13 -56.65 32.85
C PRO A 11 7.57 -55.49 33.68
N PRO A 12 7.89 -55.38 34.99
CA PRO A 12 7.30 -54.37 35.88
C PRO A 12 7.42 -52.94 35.34
N LEU A 13 8.50 -52.64 34.62
CA LEU A 13 8.71 -51.36 33.93
C LEU A 13 7.64 -51.11 32.86
N ALA A 14 7.28 -52.11 32.06
CA ALA A 14 6.26 -51.96 31.02
C ALA A 14 4.85 -51.83 31.62
N GLN A 15 4.56 -52.50 32.74
CA GLN A 15 3.29 -52.33 33.46
C GLN A 15 3.17 -50.94 34.07
N ASN A 16 4.24 -50.44 34.68
CA ASN A 16 4.27 -49.09 35.23
C ASN A 16 4.15 -48.04 34.13
N LEU A 17 4.85 -48.21 33.00
CA LEU A 17 4.72 -47.32 31.83
C LEU A 17 3.29 -47.31 31.28
N LEU A 18 2.66 -48.48 31.14
CA LEU A 18 1.28 -48.58 30.68
C LEU A 18 0.30 -47.90 31.66
N LEU A 19 0.48 -48.09 32.96
CA LEU A 19 -0.34 -47.45 33.99
C LEU A 19 -0.13 -45.93 34.02
N THR A 20 1.11 -45.46 33.86
CA THR A 20 1.40 -44.03 33.75
C THR A 20 0.74 -43.43 32.51
N VAL A 21 0.84 -44.08 31.35
CA VAL A 21 0.19 -43.63 30.12
C VAL A 21 -1.33 -43.60 30.28
N ALA A 22 -1.93 -44.66 30.83
CA ALA A 22 -3.37 -44.72 31.09
C ALA A 22 -3.83 -43.61 32.06
N THR A 23 -3.07 -43.36 33.12
CA THR A 23 -3.37 -42.31 34.09
C THR A 23 -3.29 -40.92 33.45
N LEU A 24 -2.25 -40.66 32.63
CA LEU A 24 -2.11 -39.39 31.91
C LEU A 24 -3.26 -39.15 30.93
N ILE A 25 -3.74 -40.20 30.25
CA ILE A 25 -4.88 -40.12 29.34
C ILE A 25 -6.16 -39.78 30.12
N VAL A 26 -6.43 -40.48 31.22
CA VAL A 26 -7.66 -40.26 32.02
C VAL A 26 -7.67 -38.87 32.65
N VAL A 27 -6.57 -38.47 33.29
CA VAL A 27 -6.45 -37.15 33.94
C VAL A 27 -6.48 -36.03 32.90
N GLY A 28 -5.75 -36.19 31.80
CA GLY A 28 -5.73 -35.21 30.71
C GLY A 28 -7.10 -35.06 30.05
N GLY A 29 -7.80 -36.17 29.81
CA GLY A 29 -9.15 -36.17 29.25
C GLY A 29 -10.18 -35.50 30.18
N ALA A 30 -10.10 -35.77 31.50
CA ALA A 30 -10.97 -35.12 32.47
C ALA A 30 -10.73 -33.60 32.57
N ALA A 31 -9.46 -33.17 32.58
CA ALA A 31 -9.10 -31.76 32.58
C ALA A 31 -9.54 -31.03 31.30
N GLU A 32 -9.35 -31.65 30.14
CA GLU A 32 -9.84 -31.16 28.85
C GLU A 32 -11.36 -31.03 28.83
N GLY A 33 -12.08 -32.05 29.32
CA GLY A 33 -13.54 -32.03 29.44
C GLY A 33 -14.04 -30.91 30.34
N LEU A 34 -13.39 -30.69 31.49
CA LEU A 34 -13.72 -29.61 32.41
C LEU A 34 -13.51 -28.22 31.76
N CYS A 35 -12.39 -28.01 31.10
CA CYS A 35 -12.11 -26.74 30.40
C CYS A 35 -13.16 -26.45 29.30
N ARG A 36 -13.63 -27.47 28.58
CA ARG A 36 -14.69 -27.30 27.55
C ARG A 36 -16.03 -26.87 28.11
N LEU A 37 -16.39 -27.28 29.33
CA LEU A 37 -17.64 -26.89 29.98
C LEU A 37 -17.70 -25.39 30.28
N PHE A 38 -16.55 -24.74 30.46
CA PHE A 38 -16.44 -23.30 30.76
C PHE A 38 -16.02 -22.45 29.55
N GLU A 39 -15.76 -23.08 28.41
CA GLU A 39 -15.36 -22.41 27.18
C GLU A 39 -16.60 -21.86 26.46
N ARG A 40 -16.89 -20.57 26.66
CA ARG A 40 -18.10 -19.91 26.14
C ARG A 40 -18.05 -19.54 24.65
N GLU A 41 -16.86 -19.51 24.04
CA GLU A 41 -16.67 -19.16 22.64
C GLU A 41 -15.57 -20.03 22.01
N ARG A 42 -15.88 -20.70 20.91
CA ARG A 42 -14.83 -21.24 20.04
C ARG A 42 -14.15 -20.06 19.33
N PRO A 43 -12.81 -19.99 19.26
CA PRO A 43 -12.16 -19.00 18.42
C PRO A 43 -12.62 -19.20 16.99
N ALA A 44 -13.27 -18.19 16.40
CA ALA A 44 -13.26 -18.06 14.95
C ALA A 44 -11.79 -17.93 14.54
N PRO A 45 -11.32 -18.61 13.47
CA PRO A 45 -10.08 -18.17 12.85
C PRO A 45 -10.23 -16.67 12.57
N PRO A 46 -9.23 -15.82 12.90
CA PRO A 46 -9.28 -14.45 12.43
C PRO A 46 -9.48 -14.52 10.91
N PRO A 47 -10.30 -13.65 10.30
CA PRO A 47 -10.36 -13.56 8.86
C PRO A 47 -8.93 -13.34 8.39
N VAL A 48 -8.35 -14.36 7.78
CA VAL A 48 -7.00 -14.25 7.26
C VAL A 48 -7.17 -13.41 6.02
N ALA A 49 -6.96 -12.10 6.14
CA ALA A 49 -6.58 -11.32 4.98
C ALA A 49 -5.24 -11.91 4.52
N GLU A 50 -5.30 -12.85 3.59
CA GLU A 50 -4.12 -13.47 2.99
C GLU A 50 -3.47 -12.43 2.08
N TYR A 51 -2.75 -11.50 2.70
CA TYR A 51 -1.73 -10.74 2.00
C TYR A 51 -0.57 -11.67 1.67
N ILE A 52 0.02 -11.48 0.49
CA ILE A 52 1.14 -12.24 -0.05
C ILE A 52 2.34 -12.10 0.91
N THR A 53 2.44 -13.01 1.88
CA THR A 53 3.48 -13.02 2.92
C THR A 53 4.09 -14.42 2.98
N ASP A 54 5.34 -14.55 2.52
CA ASP A 54 6.08 -15.80 2.68
C ASP A 54 6.90 -15.74 3.97
N TRP A 55 6.45 -16.49 4.97
CA TRP A 55 7.22 -16.82 6.16
C TRP A 55 8.21 -17.94 5.82
N GLY A 56 9.17 -17.68 4.94
CA GLY A 56 10.38 -18.50 4.85
C GLY A 56 10.96 -18.64 6.26
N GLY A 57 11.57 -19.78 6.62
CA GLY A 57 11.85 -20.27 8.00
C GLY A 57 12.69 -19.40 8.96
N SER A 58 12.51 -18.08 8.94
CA SER A 58 13.03 -17.03 9.80
C SER A 58 11.86 -16.20 10.32
N GLU A 59 12.04 -15.50 11.45
CA GLU A 59 11.02 -14.73 12.16
C GLU A 59 10.54 -13.44 11.44
N PHE A 60 10.67 -13.36 10.12
CA PHE A 60 10.32 -12.18 9.34
C PHE A 60 9.45 -12.54 8.13
N VAL A 61 8.55 -11.61 7.80
CA VAL A 61 7.80 -11.63 6.55
C VAL A 61 8.73 -11.30 5.40
N THR A 62 9.04 -12.27 4.55
CA THR A 62 9.65 -11.98 3.25
C THR A 62 8.54 -11.60 2.28
N LEU A 63 8.58 -10.36 1.80
CA LEU A 63 7.75 -9.92 0.68
C LEU A 63 8.33 -10.56 -0.58
N LYS A 64 7.57 -11.46 -1.20
CA LYS A 64 7.94 -11.94 -2.54
C LYS A 64 7.72 -10.78 -3.51
N SER A 65 8.82 -10.34 -4.10
CA SER A 65 8.88 -9.36 -5.19
C SER A 65 7.85 -9.67 -6.28
N ALA A 66 7.16 -8.62 -6.75
CA ALA A 66 6.12 -8.58 -7.80
C ALA A 66 4.65 -8.88 -7.42
N ALA A 67 4.25 -8.68 -6.17
CA ALA A 67 2.83 -8.58 -5.83
C ALA A 67 2.21 -7.33 -6.48
N THR A 68 1.42 -7.54 -7.52
CA THR A 68 0.41 -6.60 -8.00
C THR A 68 -0.93 -7.27 -7.69
N GLY A 69 -1.69 -6.67 -6.80
CA GLY A 69 -2.88 -7.27 -6.20
C GLY A 69 -3.97 -6.24 -5.98
N TRP A 70 -5.13 -6.73 -5.57
CA TRP A 70 -6.33 -5.93 -5.35
C TRP A 70 -6.33 -5.37 -3.92
N PRO A 71 -6.68 -4.07 -3.73
CA PRO A 71 -7.21 -3.15 -4.73
C PRO A 71 -6.14 -2.63 -5.73
N PRO A 72 -6.56 -2.20 -6.95
CA PRO A 72 -5.73 -2.03 -8.15
C PRO A 72 -4.72 -0.86 -8.13
N TRP A 73 -4.31 -0.39 -6.94
CA TRP A 73 -3.40 0.73 -6.71
C TRP A 73 -2.25 0.37 -5.74
N GLU A 74 -2.03 -0.91 -5.50
CA GLU A 74 -0.93 -1.39 -4.65
C GLU A 74 0.22 -1.90 -5.54
N ASP A 75 0.92 -0.96 -6.17
CA ASP A 75 2.21 -1.24 -6.80
C ASP A 75 3.29 -1.28 -5.72
N TYR A 76 3.97 -2.42 -5.61
CA TYR A 76 5.10 -2.62 -4.73
C TYR A 76 6.39 -2.73 -5.57
N ASN A 77 7.48 -2.07 -5.12
CA ASN A 77 8.78 -2.13 -5.78
C ASN A 77 9.48 -3.49 -5.57
N SER A 78 10.70 -3.63 -6.07
CA SER A 78 11.45 -4.90 -6.01
C SER A 78 11.70 -5.40 -4.58
N ASP A 79 11.65 -4.47 -3.61
CA ASP A 79 11.82 -4.69 -2.18
C ASP A 79 10.53 -5.01 -1.42
N GLY A 80 9.40 -5.00 -2.13
CA GLY A 80 8.08 -5.19 -1.54
C GLY A 80 7.57 -3.96 -0.78
N LEU A 81 8.10 -2.77 -1.06
CA LEU A 81 7.60 -1.50 -0.51
C LEU A 81 6.58 -0.88 -1.43
N ARG A 82 5.53 -0.29 -0.86
CA ARG A 82 4.48 0.41 -1.63
C ARG A 82 4.96 1.80 -2.04
N ASP A 83 5.99 1.79 -2.85
CA ASP A 83 6.84 2.92 -3.17
C ASP A 83 7.46 2.72 -4.56
N ARG A 84 8.11 3.73 -5.10
CA ARG A 84 8.93 3.60 -6.31
C ARG A 84 10.22 2.83 -6.02
N GLU A 85 10.90 2.40 -7.07
CA GLU A 85 12.23 1.80 -6.94
C GLU A 85 13.25 2.87 -6.54
N HIS A 86 14.09 2.56 -5.54
CA HIS A 86 15.15 3.45 -5.07
C HIS A 86 16.51 2.75 -5.21
N PRO A 87 17.54 3.43 -5.77
CA PRO A 87 18.86 2.82 -5.87
C PRO A 87 19.46 2.61 -4.47
N VAL A 88 20.14 1.49 -4.23
CA VAL A 88 20.85 1.27 -2.95
C VAL A 88 21.92 2.35 -2.72
N ALA A 89 22.63 2.74 -3.78
CA ALA A 89 23.59 3.83 -3.71
C ALA A 89 22.89 5.18 -3.50
N LYS A 90 23.28 5.90 -2.44
CA LYS A 90 22.72 7.20 -2.09
C LYS A 90 23.15 8.27 -3.10
N PRO A 91 22.21 8.99 -3.75
CA PRO A 91 22.58 10.08 -4.64
C PRO A 91 23.29 11.21 -3.89
N PRO A 92 24.30 11.86 -4.48
CA PRO A 92 24.99 12.99 -3.86
C PRO A 92 24.03 14.15 -3.54
N GLY A 93 24.11 14.68 -2.32
CA GLY A 93 23.29 15.83 -1.89
C GLY A 93 21.81 15.52 -1.63
N VAL A 94 21.41 14.25 -1.63
CA VAL A 94 20.04 13.81 -1.31
C VAL A 94 19.99 13.25 0.10
N ARG A 95 18.99 13.68 0.88
CA ARG A 95 18.70 13.12 2.22
C ARG A 95 17.83 11.88 2.10
N ARG A 96 18.02 10.90 2.96
CA ARG A 96 17.18 9.69 2.99
C ARG A 96 16.36 9.64 4.26
N VAL A 97 15.05 9.50 4.10
CA VAL A 97 14.10 9.41 5.20
C VAL A 97 13.38 8.07 5.11
N ALA A 98 13.50 7.20 6.11
CA ALA A 98 12.74 5.96 6.16
C ALA A 98 11.55 6.10 7.11
N CYS A 99 10.34 6.00 6.56
CA CYS A 99 9.10 5.97 7.33
C CYS A 99 8.73 4.52 7.64
N LEU A 100 8.91 4.10 8.90
CA LEU A 100 8.51 2.80 9.41
C LEU A 100 7.07 2.89 9.94
N GLY A 101 6.21 1.93 9.64
CA GLY A 101 4.88 1.87 10.25
C GLY A 101 4.00 0.71 9.78
N ASP A 102 2.72 0.81 10.12
CA ASP A 102 1.69 -0.17 9.86
C ASP A 102 0.83 0.15 8.60
N SER A 103 -0.45 -0.23 8.58
CA SER A 103 -1.37 0.11 7.50
C SER A 103 -1.65 1.62 7.37
N VAL A 104 -1.48 2.40 8.43
CA VAL A 104 -1.64 3.86 8.38
C VAL A 104 -0.49 4.49 7.61
N THR A 105 0.76 4.07 7.88
CA THR A 105 1.93 4.55 7.13
C THR A 105 1.96 4.02 5.70
N LEU A 106 1.49 2.79 5.49
CA LEU A 106 1.29 2.21 4.16
C LEU A 106 0.32 3.04 3.29
N GLY A 107 -0.56 3.85 3.90
CA GLY A 107 -1.63 4.55 3.22
C GLY A 107 -2.71 3.60 2.72
N TYR A 108 -3.09 2.62 3.53
CA TYR A 108 -4.13 1.66 3.17
C TYR A 108 -5.42 2.35 2.72
N GLY A 109 -6.04 1.83 1.66
CA GLY A 109 -7.30 2.37 1.11
C GLY A 109 -7.19 3.69 0.32
N ILE A 110 -6.02 4.33 0.25
CA ILE A 110 -5.74 5.50 -0.61
C ILE A 110 -4.62 5.17 -1.60
N ARG A 111 -4.36 6.00 -2.63
CA ARG A 111 -3.29 5.72 -3.62
C ARG A 111 -1.90 5.84 -2.98
N PRO A 112 -0.85 5.17 -3.49
CA PRO A 112 0.49 5.23 -2.90
C PRO A 112 1.02 6.66 -2.77
N GLN A 113 0.77 7.50 -3.78
CA GLN A 113 1.21 8.90 -3.81
C GLN A 113 0.40 9.80 -2.86
N GLU A 114 -0.74 9.31 -2.36
CA GLU A 114 -1.58 10.02 -1.38
C GLU A 114 -1.19 9.64 0.06
N ALA A 115 -0.37 8.60 0.26
CA ALA A 115 0.15 8.22 1.57
C ALA A 115 1.06 9.31 2.13
N TRP A 116 1.03 9.49 3.45
CA TRP A 116 1.76 10.58 4.11
C TRP A 116 3.28 10.56 3.85
N PRO A 117 3.97 9.40 3.68
CA PRO A 117 5.40 9.41 3.33
C PRO A 117 5.66 9.98 1.93
N GLN A 118 4.85 9.62 0.94
CA GLN A 118 4.98 10.14 -0.43
C GLN A 118 4.58 11.63 -0.49
N VAL A 119 3.52 12.03 0.21
CA VAL A 119 3.15 13.45 0.33
C VAL A 119 4.25 14.23 1.07
N LEU A 120 4.95 13.63 2.03
CA LEU A 120 6.10 14.24 2.68
C LEU A 120 7.27 14.42 1.72
N GLU A 121 7.58 13.44 0.86
CA GLU A 121 8.58 13.59 -0.21
C GLU A 121 8.25 14.81 -1.08
N ASP A 122 7.02 14.87 -1.58
CA ASP A 122 6.52 15.98 -2.40
C ASP A 122 6.64 17.34 -1.69
N LEU A 123 6.37 17.39 -0.38
CA LEU A 123 6.45 18.60 0.44
C LEU A 123 7.91 19.04 0.68
N LEU A 124 8.82 18.11 0.90
CA LEU A 124 10.24 18.38 1.09
C LEU A 124 10.86 18.89 -0.21
N ASP A 125 10.59 18.21 -1.32
CA ASP A 125 11.01 18.65 -2.65
C ASP A 125 10.45 20.04 -2.99
N ALA A 126 9.19 20.31 -2.64
CA ALA A 126 8.59 21.64 -2.80
C ALA A 126 9.24 22.72 -1.91
N ARG A 127 9.89 22.35 -0.81
CA ARG A 127 10.70 23.24 0.06
C ARG A 127 12.16 23.36 -0.41
N GLY A 128 12.50 22.78 -1.57
CA GLY A 128 13.88 22.76 -2.07
C GLY A 128 14.79 21.79 -1.30
N ARG A 129 14.21 20.89 -0.51
CA ARG A 129 14.93 19.88 0.28
C ARG A 129 14.91 18.56 -0.48
N ARG A 130 15.96 18.29 -1.27
CA ARG A 130 16.06 17.02 -1.99
C ARG A 130 16.12 15.86 -1.00
N ALA A 131 15.05 15.08 -0.95
CA ALA A 131 14.95 13.90 -0.09
C ALA A 131 14.38 12.72 -0.87
N GLU A 132 14.93 11.54 -0.61
CA GLU A 132 14.28 10.26 -0.91
C GLU A 132 13.53 9.82 0.36
N VAL A 133 12.21 9.72 0.28
CA VAL A 133 11.39 9.22 1.38
C VAL A 133 10.94 7.80 1.05
N PHE A 134 11.28 6.86 1.93
CA PHE A 134 10.96 5.45 1.80
C PHE A 134 9.73 5.14 2.63
N ASN A 135 8.68 4.60 2.00
CA ASN A 135 7.53 4.05 2.73
C ASN A 135 7.79 2.59 3.09
N VAL A 136 8.29 2.36 4.31
CA VAL A 136 8.64 1.04 4.84
C VAL A 136 7.57 0.58 5.81
N ALA A 137 6.40 0.26 5.27
CA ALA A 137 5.24 -0.06 6.08
C ALA A 137 4.42 -1.23 5.53
N PHE A 138 3.62 -1.84 6.40
CA PHE A 138 2.72 -2.93 6.02
C PHE A 138 1.57 -3.09 7.01
N GLY A 139 0.41 -3.53 6.52
CA GLY A 139 -0.77 -3.68 7.37
C GLY A 139 -0.58 -4.67 8.52
N GLY A 140 -0.96 -4.25 9.73
CA GLY A 140 -0.92 -5.07 10.94
C GLY A 140 0.48 -5.32 11.50
N TRP A 141 1.47 -4.51 11.14
CA TRP A 141 2.78 -4.53 11.80
C TRP A 141 2.70 -3.92 13.20
N SER A 142 3.33 -4.57 14.18
CA SER A 142 3.65 -3.93 15.46
C SER A 142 4.98 -3.17 15.37
N THR A 143 5.25 -2.36 16.39
CA THR A 143 6.56 -1.68 16.53
C THR A 143 7.76 -2.64 16.52
N ARG A 144 7.56 -3.89 16.95
CA ARG A 144 8.59 -4.93 16.83
C ARG A 144 8.84 -5.32 15.37
N GLN A 145 7.80 -5.42 14.56
CA GLN A 145 7.93 -5.73 13.13
C GLN A 145 8.57 -4.57 12.37
N GLU A 146 8.24 -3.32 12.74
CA GLU A 146 8.92 -2.11 12.23
C GLU A 146 10.42 -2.13 12.52
N LEU A 147 10.83 -2.52 13.75
CA LEU A 147 12.25 -2.72 14.09
C LEU A 147 12.91 -3.81 13.23
N ILE A 148 12.23 -4.94 12.99
CA ILE A 148 12.78 -5.99 12.13
C ILE A 148 12.86 -5.52 10.66
N ALA A 149 11.87 -4.74 10.20
CA ALA A 149 11.86 -4.14 8.87
C ALA A 149 13.02 -3.15 8.71
N TYR A 150 13.33 -2.37 9.73
CA TYR A 150 14.56 -1.56 9.74
C TYR A 150 15.80 -2.43 9.55
N ARG A 151 15.94 -3.49 10.36
CA ARG A 151 17.11 -4.40 10.34
C ARG A 151 17.34 -5.09 9.01
N ARG A 152 16.26 -5.52 8.35
CA ARG A 152 16.35 -6.35 7.15
C ARG A 152 16.22 -5.56 5.86
N LEU A 153 15.61 -4.38 5.91
CA LEU A 153 15.22 -3.64 4.72
C LEU A 153 15.72 -2.20 4.73
N ALA A 154 15.27 -1.36 5.66
CA ALA A 154 15.54 0.07 5.60
C ALA A 154 17.03 0.41 5.79
N ARG A 155 17.72 -0.28 6.69
CA ARG A 155 19.11 0.05 7.04
C ARG A 155 20.09 -0.05 5.86
N ARG A 156 19.82 -0.90 4.86
CA ARG A 156 20.71 -1.03 3.68
C ARG A 156 20.75 0.26 2.85
N TYR A 157 19.68 1.06 2.93
CA TYR A 157 19.58 2.35 2.26
C TYR A 157 20.27 3.48 3.01
N LYS A 158 20.79 3.23 4.22
CA LYS A 158 21.49 4.22 5.07
C LYS A 158 20.68 5.52 5.23
N PRO A 159 19.45 5.45 5.80
CA PRO A 159 18.63 6.63 6.02
C PRO A 159 19.31 7.60 7.00
N ASP A 160 19.25 8.90 6.71
CA ASP A 160 19.70 9.95 7.63
C ASP A 160 18.68 10.17 8.76
N GLN A 161 17.40 9.98 8.44
CA GLN A 161 16.29 10.13 9.35
C GLN A 161 15.39 8.90 9.25
N VAL A 162 14.98 8.37 10.40
CA VAL A 162 13.97 7.33 10.52
C VAL A 162 12.79 7.93 11.26
N LEU A 163 11.61 7.81 10.68
CA LEU A 163 10.34 8.24 11.25
C LEU A 163 9.56 6.98 11.60
N LEU A 164 9.34 6.75 12.90
CA LEU A 164 8.52 5.65 13.41
C LEU A 164 7.08 6.13 13.56
N GLY A 165 6.22 5.77 12.61
CA GLY A 165 4.80 6.04 12.64
C GLY A 165 4.06 4.97 13.45
N ILE A 166 3.64 5.30 14.67
CA ILE A 166 2.91 4.43 15.57
C ILE A 166 1.42 4.76 15.48
N CYS A 167 0.64 3.85 14.91
CA CYS A 167 -0.78 3.81 15.15
C CYS A 167 -1.04 3.08 16.49
N LEU A 168 -2.06 3.51 17.24
CA LEU A 168 -2.32 2.91 18.56
C LEU A 168 -2.77 1.45 18.50
N ASN A 169 -2.99 0.85 17.33
CA ASN A 169 -3.19 -0.59 17.10
C ASN A 169 -1.86 -1.38 16.97
N ASP A 170 -0.71 -0.71 16.96
CA ASP A 170 0.62 -1.33 16.81
C ASP A 170 1.21 -1.84 18.14
N ILE A 171 0.58 -1.50 19.27
CA ILE A 171 1.07 -1.91 20.59
C ILE A 171 0.97 -3.44 20.70
N PRO A 172 2.07 -4.16 21.01
CA PRO A 172 2.21 -5.61 20.80
C PRO A 172 1.09 -6.52 21.32
N GLU A 173 0.37 -6.10 22.35
CA GLU A 173 -0.68 -6.90 23.01
C GLU A 173 -2.09 -6.70 22.44
N MET A 174 -2.29 -5.88 21.40
CA MET A 174 -3.61 -5.81 20.76
C MET A 174 -3.86 -6.97 19.80
N GLN A 175 -2.84 -7.48 19.10
CA GLN A 175 -3.05 -8.53 18.08
C GLN A 175 -1.88 -9.50 17.83
N ASN A 176 -0.72 -9.41 18.50
CA ASN A 176 0.47 -10.09 17.97
C ASN A 176 0.71 -11.51 18.54
N ASN A 177 0.42 -12.53 17.72
CA ASN A 177 1.12 -13.81 17.72
C ASN A 177 2.55 -13.58 17.20
N LEU A 178 3.43 -13.04 18.06
CA LEU A 178 4.84 -12.70 17.76
C LEU A 178 5.71 -13.88 17.31
N THR A 179 5.16 -15.08 17.23
CA THR A 179 5.79 -16.26 16.65
C THR A 179 4.69 -17.12 16.01
N ARG A 180 4.95 -17.77 14.87
CA ARG A 180 4.15 -18.94 14.49
C ARG A 180 4.51 -20.01 15.53
N PRO A 181 3.63 -20.35 16.50
CA PRO A 181 3.95 -21.43 17.41
C PRO A 181 4.18 -22.70 16.56
N PRO A 182 5.12 -23.58 16.96
CA PRO A 182 5.38 -24.83 16.24
C PRO A 182 4.09 -25.52 15.83
N ARG A 183 4.06 -26.19 14.66
CA ARG A 183 2.83 -26.81 14.12
C ARG A 183 2.07 -27.63 15.16
N LEU A 184 2.81 -28.32 16.04
CA LEU A 184 2.27 -29.08 17.16
C LEU A 184 1.55 -28.19 18.18
N VAL A 185 2.17 -27.11 18.63
CA VAL A 185 1.58 -26.15 19.60
C VAL A 185 0.35 -25.48 19.00
N ARG A 186 0.38 -25.12 17.71
CA ARG A 186 -0.77 -24.57 17.00
C ARG A 186 -1.92 -25.59 16.89
N ALA A 187 -1.61 -26.84 16.58
CA ALA A 187 -2.59 -27.91 16.50
C ALA A 187 -3.21 -28.22 17.88
N LEU A 188 -2.39 -28.23 18.93
CA LEU A 188 -2.82 -28.40 20.31
C LEU A 188 -3.70 -27.23 20.77
N TYR A 189 -3.29 -25.98 20.51
CA TYR A 189 -4.09 -24.80 20.84
C TYR A 189 -5.43 -24.78 20.10
N ARG A 190 -5.51 -25.24 18.84
CA ARG A 190 -6.80 -25.38 18.11
C ARG A 190 -7.68 -26.48 18.70
N ARG A 191 -7.08 -27.61 19.08
CA ARG A 191 -7.83 -28.82 19.44
C ARG A 191 -8.11 -28.98 20.93
N SER A 192 -7.36 -28.33 21.82
CA SER A 192 -7.45 -28.51 23.28
C SER A 192 -7.90 -27.24 24.01
N ALA A 193 -9.04 -27.32 24.70
CA ALA A 193 -9.53 -26.27 25.59
C ALA A 193 -8.67 -26.13 26.84
N LEU A 194 -8.05 -27.22 27.32
CA LEU A 194 -7.10 -27.19 28.42
C LEU A 194 -5.87 -26.35 28.07
N VAL A 195 -5.27 -26.60 26.90
CA VAL A 195 -4.13 -25.81 26.41
C VAL A 195 -4.50 -24.33 26.29
N ARG A 196 -5.68 -24.00 25.76
CA ARG A 196 -6.14 -22.59 25.68
C ARG A 196 -6.34 -21.96 27.06
N THR A 197 -6.89 -22.71 28.01
CA THR A 197 -7.11 -22.25 29.40
C THR A 197 -5.79 -22.00 30.12
N VAL A 198 -4.83 -22.92 30.00
CA VAL A 198 -3.49 -22.80 30.62
C VAL A 198 -2.68 -21.68 29.99
N VAL A 199 -2.73 -21.53 28.65
CA VAL A 199 -2.03 -20.45 27.94
C VAL A 199 -2.68 -19.10 28.23
N GLY A 200 -4.00 -19.02 28.42
CA GLY A 200 -4.68 -17.79 28.88
C GLY A 200 -4.42 -16.54 28.04
N ALA A 201 -4.10 -16.68 26.74
CA ALA A 201 -3.67 -15.59 25.84
C ALA A 201 -4.66 -14.40 25.82
N ARG A 202 -5.96 -14.67 25.64
CA ARG A 202 -7.03 -13.65 25.67
C ARG A 202 -7.15 -12.89 27.00
N ARG A 203 -6.66 -13.45 28.12
CA ARG A 203 -6.63 -12.76 29.42
C ARG A 203 -5.39 -11.89 29.60
N ARG A 204 -4.44 -11.89 28.66
CA ARG A 204 -3.22 -11.09 28.68
C ARG A 204 -3.19 -10.03 27.57
N GLU A 205 -3.92 -10.28 26.50
CA GLU A 205 -4.12 -9.35 25.39
C GLU A 205 -5.07 -8.19 25.76
N ILE A 206 -4.87 -7.07 25.07
CA ILE A 206 -5.75 -5.89 25.01
C ILE A 206 -6.82 -6.19 23.97
N ALA A 207 -8.09 -6.11 24.35
CA ALA A 207 -9.16 -6.57 23.47
C ALA A 207 -9.44 -5.60 22.31
N ASN A 208 -9.24 -4.30 22.54
CA ASN A 208 -9.38 -3.24 21.54
C ASN A 208 -8.65 -1.96 21.98
N VAL A 209 -8.38 -1.08 21.02
CA VAL A 209 -7.68 0.20 21.21
C VAL A 209 -8.37 1.07 22.27
N GLU A 210 -9.70 1.01 22.41
CA GLU A 210 -10.43 1.77 23.43
C GLU A 210 -10.06 1.40 24.86
N GLU A 211 -9.55 0.18 25.10
CA GLU A 211 -9.06 -0.23 26.43
C GLU A 211 -7.84 0.59 26.89
N LEU A 212 -7.02 1.09 25.96
CA LEU A 212 -5.91 2.01 26.25
C LEU A 212 -6.38 3.31 26.90
N PHE A 213 -7.63 3.70 26.63
CA PHE A 213 -8.25 4.93 27.15
C PHE A 213 -9.13 4.65 28.36
N ARG A 214 -9.81 3.50 28.37
CA ARG A 214 -10.73 3.10 29.45
C ARG A 214 -10.02 2.68 30.72
N ASP A 215 -8.92 1.92 30.59
CA ASP A 215 -8.10 1.48 31.73
C ASP A 215 -6.59 1.59 31.40
N PRO A 216 -6.06 2.82 31.27
CA PRO A 216 -4.65 3.07 30.97
C PRO A 216 -3.71 2.52 32.05
N THR A 217 -4.24 2.23 33.23
CA THR A 217 -3.49 1.72 34.38
C THR A 217 -3.62 0.21 34.58
N SER A 218 -4.22 -0.51 33.64
CA SER A 218 -4.29 -1.96 33.76
C SER A 218 -2.89 -2.58 33.66
N ALA A 219 -2.69 -3.75 34.29
CA ALA A 219 -1.40 -4.45 34.22
C ALA A 219 -1.03 -4.83 32.77
N LYS A 220 -2.03 -5.13 31.93
CA LYS A 220 -1.83 -5.49 30.53
C LYS A 220 -1.39 -4.30 29.70
N VAL A 221 -2.06 -3.15 29.85
CA VAL A 221 -1.72 -1.93 29.11
C VAL A 221 -0.32 -1.46 29.48
N ARG A 222 0.04 -1.48 30.77
CA ARG A 222 1.42 -1.17 31.20
C ARG A 222 2.45 -2.11 30.59
N GLU A 223 2.18 -3.41 30.54
CA GLU A 223 3.09 -4.39 29.96
C GLU A 223 3.23 -4.20 28.44
N ALA A 224 2.12 -3.92 27.75
CA ALA A 224 2.11 -3.65 26.32
C ALA A 224 2.97 -2.42 25.95
N PHE A 225 2.81 -1.32 26.69
CA PHE A 225 3.68 -0.15 26.54
C PHE A 225 5.13 -0.46 26.88
N ARG A 226 5.39 -1.23 27.94
CA ARG A 226 6.75 -1.63 28.33
C ARG A 226 7.47 -2.36 27.19
N LEU A 227 6.80 -3.34 26.58
CA LEU A 227 7.34 -4.11 25.44
C LEU A 227 7.60 -3.22 24.23
N MET A 228 6.63 -2.39 23.85
CA MET A 228 6.80 -1.44 22.74
C MET A 228 7.97 -0.49 22.98
N PHE A 229 8.10 0.06 24.20
CA PHE A 229 9.19 0.96 24.56
C PHE A 229 10.56 0.28 24.52
N ASP A 230 10.66 -1.00 24.90
CA ASP A 230 11.89 -1.76 24.74
C ASP A 230 12.27 -1.91 23.25
N ASP A 231 11.30 -2.19 22.37
CA ASP A 231 11.54 -2.24 20.92
C ASP A 231 11.98 -0.88 20.36
N VAL A 232 11.37 0.23 20.81
CA VAL A 232 11.78 1.59 20.40
C VAL A 232 13.19 1.93 20.89
N ARG A 233 13.59 1.52 22.10
CA ARG A 233 14.98 1.70 22.59
C ARG A 233 15.99 0.97 21.72
N VAL A 234 15.67 -0.27 21.34
CA VAL A 234 16.52 -1.07 20.45
C VAL A 234 16.62 -0.40 19.08
N LEU A 235 15.49 0.03 18.51
CA LEU A 235 15.48 0.73 17.23
C LEU A 235 16.30 2.03 17.27
N LYS A 236 16.14 2.84 18.31
CA LYS A 236 16.93 4.07 18.53
C LYS A 236 18.42 3.79 18.53
N ALA A 237 18.84 2.75 19.27
CA ALA A 237 20.25 2.38 19.37
C ALA A 237 20.81 1.93 18.01
N GLU A 238 20.06 1.14 17.24
CA GLU A 238 20.49 0.64 15.92
C GLU A 238 20.52 1.74 14.85
N VAL A 239 19.50 2.59 14.82
CA VAL A 239 19.47 3.76 13.93
C VAL A 239 20.64 4.69 14.21
N GLY A 240 20.94 4.95 15.49
CA GLY A 240 22.09 5.75 15.90
C GLY A 240 23.43 5.11 15.52
N ALA A 241 23.56 3.78 15.68
CA ALA A 241 24.77 3.04 15.28
C ALA A 241 25.00 3.05 13.76
N ASP A 242 23.93 3.09 12.97
CA ASP A 242 24.00 3.22 11.51
C ASP A 242 24.16 4.69 11.04
N GLY A 243 24.24 5.65 11.96
CA GLY A 243 24.47 7.09 11.69
C GLY A 243 23.22 7.90 11.37
N GLY A 244 22.03 7.32 11.54
CA GLY A 244 20.75 8.00 11.37
C GLY A 244 20.21 8.59 12.69
N ARG A 245 19.08 9.30 12.58
CA ARG A 245 18.32 9.80 13.74
C ARG A 245 16.93 9.19 13.74
N LEU A 246 16.41 8.84 14.92
CA LEU A 246 15.06 8.34 15.09
C LEU A 246 14.13 9.45 15.61
N ALA A 247 12.93 9.54 15.05
CA ALA A 247 11.83 10.35 15.58
C ALA A 247 10.53 9.54 15.56
N VAL A 248 9.59 9.87 16.45
CA VAL A 248 8.33 9.14 16.63
C VAL A 248 7.15 10.04 16.23
N VAL A 249 6.25 9.51 15.42
CA VAL A 249 4.99 10.14 15.04
C VAL A 249 3.86 9.24 15.49
N VAL A 250 2.92 9.74 16.29
CA VAL A 250 1.77 8.94 16.76
C VAL A 250 0.50 9.36 16.03
N PHE A 251 -0.20 8.37 15.50
CA PHE A 251 -1.44 8.55 14.76
C PHE A 251 -2.67 8.33 15.67
N PRO A 252 -3.66 9.24 15.63
CA PRO A 252 -4.94 9.03 16.32
C PRO A 252 -5.90 8.16 15.52
N PHE A 253 -6.94 7.68 16.21
CA PHE A 253 -8.08 7.02 15.58
C PHE A 253 -9.18 8.02 15.22
N ARG A 254 -10.08 7.64 14.30
CA ARG A 254 -11.23 8.46 13.88
C ARG A 254 -12.11 8.90 15.05
N PHE A 255 -12.28 8.07 16.07
CA PHE A 255 -13.07 8.44 17.25
C PHE A 255 -12.41 9.50 18.15
N GLN A 256 -11.12 9.81 17.95
CA GLN A 256 -10.41 10.81 18.76
C GLN A 256 -10.58 12.25 18.26
N VAL A 257 -11.05 12.43 17.01
CA VAL A 257 -11.27 13.75 16.40
C VAL A 257 -12.73 14.23 16.50
N VAL A 258 -13.62 13.43 17.09
CA VAL A 258 -15.03 13.81 17.29
C VAL A 258 -15.26 14.54 18.63
N PRO A 259 -16.30 15.37 18.74
CA PRO A 259 -16.68 15.97 20.02
C PRO A 259 -16.94 14.92 21.10
N GLY A 260 -16.43 15.15 22.32
CA GLY A 260 -16.59 14.22 23.44
C GLY A 260 -15.62 13.03 23.44
N ALA A 261 -14.61 13.04 22.56
CA ALA A 261 -13.55 12.04 22.53
C ALA A 261 -12.83 11.90 23.89
N PRO A 262 -12.37 10.69 24.25
CA PRO A 262 -11.59 10.48 25.45
C PRO A 262 -10.28 11.29 25.40
N ALA A 263 -9.78 11.66 26.58
CA ALA A 263 -8.47 12.28 26.72
C ALA A 263 -7.39 11.41 26.04
N PRO A 264 -6.42 11.98 25.32
CA PRO A 264 -5.39 11.22 24.61
C PRO A 264 -4.33 10.69 25.61
N SER A 265 -4.71 9.73 26.46
CA SER A 265 -3.86 9.14 27.50
C SER A 265 -2.72 8.32 26.89
N ALA A 266 -3.03 7.51 25.87
CA ALA A 266 -2.04 6.69 25.17
C ALA A 266 -0.96 7.57 24.50
N GLN A 267 -1.36 8.60 23.76
CA GLN A 267 -0.43 9.57 23.17
C GLN A 267 0.46 10.24 24.23
N ARG A 268 -0.11 10.64 25.38
CA ARG A 268 0.65 11.22 26.49
C ARG A 268 1.69 10.26 27.07
N THR A 269 1.33 8.99 27.26
CA THR A 269 2.27 7.97 27.73
C THR A 269 3.43 7.79 26.75
N ILE A 270 3.19 7.82 25.44
CA ILE A 270 4.24 7.75 24.42
C ILE A 270 5.09 9.04 24.42
N ALA A 271 4.47 10.21 24.57
CA ALA A 271 5.17 11.48 24.64
C ALA A 271 6.12 11.55 25.84
N ASP A 272 5.66 11.13 27.03
CA ASP A 272 6.47 11.09 28.25
C ASP A 272 7.66 10.14 28.10
N PHE A 273 7.44 8.96 27.50
CA PHE A 273 8.52 8.04 27.16
C PHE A 273 9.53 8.67 26.19
N CYS A 274 9.07 9.26 25.08
CA CYS A 274 9.95 9.89 24.10
C CYS A 274 10.77 11.02 24.75
N ALA A 275 10.15 11.84 25.60
CA ALA A 275 10.85 12.87 26.36
C ALA A 275 11.92 12.28 27.29
N SER A 276 11.62 11.19 28.00
CA SER A 276 12.59 10.50 28.87
C SER A 276 13.78 9.91 28.10
N GLU A 277 13.57 9.53 26.85
CA GLU A 277 14.58 8.99 25.96
C GLU A 277 15.27 10.08 25.12
N GLY A 278 14.84 11.34 25.19
CA GLY A 278 15.34 12.40 24.30
C GLY A 278 15.04 12.15 22.82
N LEU A 279 13.94 11.47 22.51
CA LEU A 279 13.45 11.22 21.15
C LEU A 279 12.53 12.36 20.70
N PRO A 280 12.72 12.92 19.49
CA PRO A 280 11.74 13.80 18.89
C PRO A 280 10.38 13.09 18.73
N PHE A 281 9.30 13.79 19.08
CA PHE A 281 7.95 13.24 19.14
C PHE A 281 6.94 14.20 18.51
N LEU A 282 6.00 13.65 17.74
CA LEU A 282 4.86 14.38 17.17
C LEU A 282 3.56 13.59 17.43
N ASP A 283 2.60 14.22 18.10
CA ASP A 283 1.22 13.77 18.13
C ASP A 283 0.49 14.35 16.92
N ALA A 284 -0.03 13.50 16.02
CA ALA A 284 -0.75 13.94 14.84
C ALA A 284 -2.20 14.39 15.16
N LEU A 285 -2.73 14.08 16.34
CA LEU A 285 -4.11 14.40 16.72
C LEU A 285 -4.47 15.88 16.57
N PRO A 286 -3.67 16.85 17.07
CA PRO A 286 -4.00 18.27 16.92
C PRO A 286 -4.09 18.71 15.45
N ALA A 287 -3.24 18.18 14.58
CA ALA A 287 -3.21 18.55 13.15
C ALA A 287 -4.46 18.07 12.38
N LEU A 288 -5.15 17.05 12.89
CA LEU A 288 -6.31 16.43 12.24
C LEU A 288 -7.65 16.95 12.76
N ARG A 289 -7.68 17.68 13.89
CA ARG A 289 -8.92 18.16 14.51
C ARG A 289 -9.78 19.02 13.58
N ASP A 290 -9.15 19.88 12.78
CA ASP A 290 -9.88 20.77 11.86
C ASP A 290 -10.64 19.99 10.77
N LEU A 291 -10.13 18.83 10.38
CA LEU A 291 -10.79 17.95 9.41
C LEU A 291 -11.87 17.07 10.04
N GLY A 292 -11.82 16.86 11.37
CA GLY A 292 -12.71 15.96 12.08
C GLY A 292 -12.70 14.57 11.45
N GLU A 293 -13.88 13.95 11.34
CA GLU A 293 -14.02 12.62 10.75
C GLU A 293 -13.56 12.53 9.29
N ALA A 294 -13.53 13.64 8.54
CA ALA A 294 -13.10 13.66 7.14
C ALA A 294 -11.58 13.44 6.97
N ALA A 295 -10.81 13.48 8.07
CA ALA A 295 -9.41 13.07 8.07
C ALA A 295 -9.23 11.56 7.79
N PHE A 296 -10.30 10.76 7.88
CA PHE A 296 -10.24 9.30 7.81
C PHE A 296 -11.15 8.74 6.73
N ILE A 297 -10.75 7.63 6.13
CA ILE A 297 -11.63 6.82 5.25
C ILE A 297 -12.39 5.75 6.03
N ASP A 298 -11.83 5.30 7.14
CA ASP A 298 -12.41 4.29 8.03
C ASP A 298 -11.99 4.55 9.50
N TYR A 299 -11.82 3.50 10.31
CA TYR A 299 -11.58 3.61 11.76
C TYR A 299 -10.23 4.23 12.13
N ASP A 300 -9.19 3.97 11.35
CA ASP A 300 -7.79 4.33 11.63
C ASP A 300 -7.00 4.79 10.39
N HIS A 301 -7.47 4.55 9.18
CA HIS A 301 -6.77 4.97 7.96
C HIS A 301 -7.15 6.37 7.52
N PHE A 302 -6.13 7.15 7.15
CA PHE A 302 -6.32 8.52 6.70
C PHE A 302 -6.95 8.61 5.31
N SER A 303 -7.78 9.62 5.12
CA SER A 303 -8.13 10.12 3.78
C SER A 303 -6.93 10.84 3.15
N PRO A 304 -6.94 11.10 1.83
CA PRO A 304 -5.88 11.89 1.20
C PRO A 304 -5.67 13.26 1.86
N ALA A 305 -6.73 13.86 2.40
CA ALA A 305 -6.66 15.12 3.15
C ALA A 305 -6.02 14.93 4.53
N GLY A 306 -6.37 13.85 5.26
CA GLY A 306 -5.74 13.51 6.54
C GLY A 306 -4.26 13.20 6.40
N ALA A 307 -3.90 12.34 5.44
CA ALA A 307 -2.51 11.97 5.15
C ALA A 307 -1.66 13.19 4.82
N ARG A 308 -2.20 14.14 4.04
CA ARG A 308 -1.54 15.43 3.78
C ARG A 308 -1.32 16.25 5.05
N ARG A 309 -2.31 16.36 5.95
CA ARG A 309 -2.14 17.10 7.22
C ARG A 309 -1.07 16.49 8.12
N VAL A 310 -0.97 15.16 8.15
CA VAL A 310 0.12 14.47 8.85
C VAL A 310 1.47 14.80 8.21
N ALA A 311 1.58 14.69 6.89
CA ALA A 311 2.82 15.01 6.17
C ALA A 311 3.25 16.47 6.38
N GLU A 312 2.31 17.42 6.37
CA GLU A 312 2.56 18.84 6.67
C GLU A 312 3.08 19.02 8.10
N ALA A 313 2.42 18.39 9.08
CA ALA A 313 2.84 18.45 10.48
C ALA A 313 4.25 17.87 10.69
N VAL A 314 4.58 16.76 10.01
CA VAL A 314 5.93 16.16 10.03
C VAL A 314 6.94 17.08 9.36
N ALA A 315 6.64 17.63 8.19
CA ALA A 315 7.54 18.54 7.48
C ALA A 315 7.84 19.81 8.29
N ASP A 316 6.87 20.30 9.08
CA ASP A 316 7.00 21.50 9.90
C ASP A 316 7.83 21.28 11.19
N THR A 317 8.17 20.04 11.52
CA THR A 317 9.05 19.74 12.67
C THR A 317 10.50 20.16 12.47
N GLY A 318 10.96 20.27 11.21
CA GLY A 318 12.36 20.52 10.87
C GLY A 318 13.32 19.35 11.16
N TRP A 319 12.85 18.15 11.54
CA TRP A 319 13.73 17.00 11.83
C TRP A 319 14.56 16.56 10.63
N ILE A 320 14.02 16.79 9.44
CA ILE A 320 14.61 16.41 8.16
C ILE A 320 15.59 17.50 7.68
N ASP A 321 15.49 18.71 8.26
CA ASP A 321 16.11 19.95 7.79
C ASP A 321 17.54 20.22 8.27
N LEU A 322 18.13 19.36 9.09
CA LEU A 322 19.41 19.67 9.74
C LEU A 322 20.61 19.53 8.77
N ASP A 323 21.08 20.68 8.26
CA ASP A 323 22.43 20.85 7.72
C ASP A 323 23.49 20.50 8.79
N GLU A 324 24.70 20.18 8.36
CA GLU A 324 25.79 19.50 9.09
C GLU A 324 26.38 20.20 10.35
N ALA A 325 25.69 21.14 10.99
CA ALA A 325 26.17 21.72 12.25
C ALA A 325 25.01 22.09 13.19
N ALA A 326 25.05 21.49 14.38
CA ALA A 326 24.27 21.80 15.59
C ALA A 326 22.81 21.30 15.64
N ALA A 327 22.60 20.25 16.44
CA ALA A 327 21.43 20.17 17.30
C ALA A 327 21.93 20.05 18.75
N PRO A 328 21.66 21.02 19.64
CA PRO A 328 21.90 20.79 21.06
C PRO A 328 20.89 19.76 21.58
N ALA A 329 21.38 18.82 22.38
CA ALA A 329 20.54 17.91 23.13
C ALA A 329 19.67 18.71 24.12
N GLY A 330 18.36 18.43 24.11
CA GLY A 330 17.43 18.89 25.14
C GLY A 330 16.91 20.31 24.95
N ALA A 331 15.87 20.47 24.14
CA ALA A 331 14.90 21.55 24.30
C ALA A 331 13.53 21.03 23.89
N ALA A 332 12.57 21.08 24.82
CA ALA A 332 11.16 20.95 24.49
C ALA A 332 10.82 22.02 23.46
N LEU A 333 10.30 21.60 22.30
CA LEU A 333 9.82 22.53 21.28
C LEU A 333 8.63 23.33 21.87
N PRO A 334 8.63 24.67 21.79
CA PRO A 334 7.44 25.47 22.05
C PRO A 334 6.38 25.20 20.95
N PRO A 335 5.09 25.51 21.18
CA PRO A 335 4.04 25.24 20.19
C PRO A 335 4.36 25.97 18.88
N PRO A 336 4.06 25.37 17.72
CA PRO A 336 4.52 25.89 16.43
C PRO A 336 3.83 27.22 16.13
N THR A 337 4.60 28.31 16.14
CA THR A 337 4.21 29.53 15.42
C THR A 337 4.59 29.35 13.96
N MET A 338 3.56 29.27 13.10
CA MET A 338 3.67 29.26 11.65
C MET A 338 4.50 30.43 11.12
N ALA A 339 5.59 30.16 10.41
CA ALA A 339 6.23 31.05 9.42
C ALA A 339 7.34 30.25 8.70
N ALA A 340 7.59 30.32 7.39
CA ALA A 340 7.35 31.38 6.44
C ALA A 340 7.28 30.82 4.99
N ALA A 341 6.13 30.26 4.64
CA ALA A 341 5.63 30.06 3.26
C ALA A 341 4.16 29.56 3.31
N ALA A 342 3.76 29.02 4.46
CA ALA A 342 2.40 28.61 4.77
C ALA A 342 1.43 29.76 5.16
N GLY A 343 1.84 31.04 5.06
CA GLY A 343 1.03 32.20 5.50
C GLY A 343 0.82 33.32 4.49
N LYS A 344 1.34 33.22 3.26
CA LYS A 344 1.08 34.25 2.23
C LYS A 344 -0.37 34.12 1.75
N PRO A 345 -1.20 35.18 1.83
CA PRO A 345 -2.54 35.17 1.26
C PRO A 345 -2.46 34.94 -0.25
N VAL A 346 -3.52 34.40 -0.86
CA VAL A 346 -3.58 34.10 -2.31
C VAL A 346 -3.17 35.31 -3.15
N ALA A 347 -3.61 36.51 -2.78
CA ALA A 347 -3.20 37.77 -3.42
C ALA A 347 -1.67 37.98 -3.44
N ALA A 348 -0.97 37.64 -2.37
CA ALA A 348 0.49 37.76 -2.32
C ALA A 348 1.19 36.70 -3.19
N LEU A 349 0.64 35.48 -3.28
CA LEU A 349 1.16 34.45 -4.19
C LEU A 349 0.97 34.84 -5.67
N LEU A 350 -0.17 35.46 -6.01
CA LEU A 350 -0.44 35.99 -7.34
C LEU A 350 0.55 37.11 -7.73
N VAL A 351 1.04 37.89 -6.76
CA VAL A 351 2.10 38.88 -6.98
C VAL A 351 3.45 38.19 -7.17
N SER A 352 3.79 37.19 -6.34
CA SER A 352 5.06 36.43 -6.45
C SER A 352 5.20 35.69 -7.80
N LEU A 353 4.11 35.36 -8.50
CA LEU A 353 4.15 34.85 -9.88
C LEU A 353 4.79 35.82 -10.89
N ARG A 354 4.98 37.10 -10.52
CA ARG A 354 5.62 38.13 -11.35
C ARG A 354 7.03 38.49 -10.87
N SER A 355 7.59 37.72 -9.93
CA SER A 355 8.94 37.97 -9.42
C SER A 355 9.98 37.84 -10.52
N ALA A 356 11.07 38.61 -10.41
CA ALA A 356 12.23 38.46 -11.29
C ALA A 356 12.88 37.07 -11.12
N GLU A 357 12.82 36.51 -9.91
CA GLU A 357 13.44 35.24 -9.55
C GLU A 357 12.59 34.03 -9.96
N PRO A 358 13.08 33.14 -10.85
CA PRO A 358 12.33 31.97 -11.30
C PRO A 358 11.92 31.02 -10.17
N ALA A 359 12.77 30.85 -9.16
CA ALA A 359 12.49 29.99 -8.01
C ALA A 359 11.28 30.49 -7.20
N GLU A 360 11.15 31.82 -7.03
CA GLU A 360 10.00 32.41 -6.35
C GLU A 360 8.72 32.25 -7.17
N ARG A 361 8.80 32.44 -8.50
CA ARG A 361 7.66 32.19 -9.40
C ARG A 361 7.21 30.73 -9.36
N ALA A 362 8.15 29.78 -9.40
CA ALA A 362 7.86 28.35 -9.36
C ALA A 362 7.21 27.94 -8.03
N SER A 363 7.78 28.40 -6.91
CA SER A 363 7.22 28.18 -5.57
C SER A 363 5.81 28.76 -5.45
N ALA A 364 5.59 29.98 -5.93
CA ALA A 364 4.26 30.59 -5.94
C ALA A 364 3.25 29.80 -6.79
N ALA A 365 3.66 29.34 -7.98
CA ALA A 365 2.82 28.55 -8.87
C ALA A 365 2.37 27.23 -8.21
N ARG A 366 3.30 26.52 -7.58
CA ARG A 366 3.02 25.27 -6.87
C ARG A 366 2.18 25.50 -5.62
N ALA A 367 2.45 26.55 -4.86
CA ALA A 367 1.72 26.89 -3.64
C ALA A 367 0.25 27.27 -3.91
N LEU A 368 -0.04 27.91 -5.04
CA LEU A 368 -1.42 28.22 -5.45
C LEU A 368 -2.24 26.95 -5.68
N GLY A 369 -1.68 25.96 -6.37
CA GLY A 369 -2.34 24.67 -6.61
C GLY A 369 -2.56 23.84 -5.36
N ASN A 370 -1.54 23.77 -4.50
CA ASN A 370 -1.60 22.99 -3.25
C ASN A 370 -2.67 23.50 -2.26
N ARG A 371 -3.11 24.76 -2.41
CA ARG A 371 -4.13 25.39 -1.55
C ARG A 371 -5.55 25.28 -2.07
N ALA A 372 -5.74 24.90 -3.34
CA ALA A 372 -7.03 24.91 -4.04
C ALA A 372 -7.83 26.23 -3.85
N ALA A 373 -7.15 27.35 -3.60
CA ALA A 373 -7.79 28.60 -3.18
C ALA A 373 -8.06 29.52 -4.38
N GLU A 374 -9.28 30.05 -4.44
CA GLU A 374 -9.81 30.96 -5.46
C GLU A 374 -9.47 30.57 -6.93
N PRO A 375 -10.09 29.49 -7.47
CA PRO A 375 -9.86 29.06 -8.85
C PRO A 375 -10.00 30.21 -9.87
N ALA A 376 -10.95 31.11 -9.64
CA ALA A 376 -11.24 32.25 -10.53
C ALA A 376 -10.04 33.20 -10.74
N SER A 377 -9.17 33.38 -9.74
CA SER A 377 -8.01 34.26 -9.83
C SER A 377 -6.72 33.48 -10.08
N ALA A 378 -6.58 32.29 -9.49
CA ALA A 378 -5.40 31.45 -9.58
C ALA A 378 -5.25 30.76 -10.94
N VAL A 379 -6.31 30.15 -11.49
CA VAL A 379 -6.24 29.39 -12.75
C VAL A 379 -5.76 30.27 -13.91
N PRO A 380 -6.32 31.47 -14.16
CA PRO A 380 -5.83 32.34 -15.23
C PRO A 380 -4.36 32.79 -15.05
N ALA A 381 -3.91 32.93 -13.80
CA ALA A 381 -2.53 33.29 -13.51
C ALA A 381 -1.55 32.14 -13.78
N LEU A 382 -1.92 30.92 -13.40
CA LEU A 382 -1.13 29.72 -13.67
C LEU A 382 -1.12 29.37 -15.16
N VAL A 383 -2.24 29.58 -15.88
CA VAL A 383 -2.29 29.43 -17.34
C VAL A 383 -1.27 30.35 -18.02
N ARG A 384 -1.09 31.58 -17.54
CA ARG A 384 -0.02 32.47 -18.05
C ARG A 384 1.38 31.94 -17.70
N ALA A 385 1.56 31.39 -16.50
CA ALA A 385 2.84 30.83 -16.05
C ALA A 385 3.26 29.55 -16.81
N LEU A 386 2.34 28.86 -17.50
CA LEU A 386 2.67 27.80 -18.45
C LEU A 386 3.53 28.30 -19.63
N GLY A 387 3.56 29.61 -19.90
CA GLY A 387 4.41 30.24 -20.92
C GLY A 387 5.71 30.85 -20.39
N ASP A 388 6.08 30.57 -19.13
CA ASP A 388 7.28 31.16 -18.52
C ASP A 388 8.59 30.69 -19.22
N PRO A 389 9.61 31.56 -19.36
CA PRO A 389 10.91 31.15 -19.90
C PRO A 389 11.58 30.03 -19.09
N SER A 390 11.32 29.94 -17.79
CA SER A 390 11.87 28.88 -16.93
C SER A 390 11.04 27.59 -17.00
N PRO A 391 11.62 26.44 -17.38
CA PRO A 391 10.91 25.16 -17.38
C PRO A 391 10.43 24.74 -15.98
N GLU A 392 11.14 25.14 -14.92
CA GLU A 392 10.74 24.86 -13.53
C GLU A 392 9.42 25.57 -13.18
N VAL A 393 9.26 26.81 -13.65
CA VAL A 393 8.03 27.59 -13.45
C VAL A 393 6.89 26.99 -14.27
N ARG A 394 7.13 26.65 -15.54
CA ARG A 394 6.14 25.98 -16.40
C ARG A 394 5.65 24.67 -15.80
N ALA A 395 6.58 23.84 -15.30
CA ALA A 395 6.24 22.58 -14.67
C ALA A 395 5.42 22.85 -13.39
N SER A 396 5.89 23.74 -12.52
CA SER A 396 5.18 24.09 -11.28
C SER A 396 3.79 24.67 -11.53
N ALA A 397 3.60 25.41 -12.63
CA ALA A 397 2.30 25.91 -13.06
C ALA A 397 1.38 24.76 -13.52
N ALA A 398 1.89 23.80 -14.29
CA ALA A 398 1.13 22.61 -14.68
C ALA A 398 0.71 21.77 -13.45
N TRP A 399 1.65 21.47 -12.55
CA TRP A 399 1.38 20.82 -11.26
C TRP A 399 0.38 21.63 -10.42
N GLY A 400 0.54 22.96 -10.38
CA GLY A 400 -0.36 23.85 -9.67
C GLY A 400 -1.80 23.76 -10.20
N LEU A 401 -1.97 23.76 -11.53
CA LEU A 401 -3.27 23.64 -12.18
C LEU A 401 -3.98 22.32 -11.86
N GLY A 402 -3.26 21.21 -11.81
CA GLY A 402 -3.85 19.91 -11.44
C GLY A 402 -4.35 19.84 -9.99
N GLY A 403 -3.81 20.68 -9.09
CA GLY A 403 -4.29 20.82 -7.70
C GLY A 403 -5.73 21.34 -7.59
N PHE A 404 -6.22 22.03 -8.61
CA PHE A 404 -7.61 22.51 -8.68
C PHE A 404 -8.60 21.47 -9.23
N GLY A 405 -8.10 20.33 -9.75
CA GLY A 405 -8.92 19.28 -10.34
C GLY A 405 -9.90 19.83 -11.39
N PRO A 406 -11.19 19.44 -11.35
CA PRO A 406 -12.20 19.91 -12.32
C PRO A 406 -12.36 21.43 -12.41
N SER A 407 -11.98 22.20 -11.37
CA SER A 407 -12.09 23.67 -11.37
C SER A 407 -11.07 24.37 -12.27
N ALA A 408 -10.12 23.63 -12.86
CA ALA A 408 -9.16 24.15 -13.84
C ALA A 408 -9.55 23.83 -15.30
N ASP A 409 -10.84 23.63 -15.58
CA ASP A 409 -11.36 23.33 -16.94
C ASP A 409 -10.87 24.33 -18.02
N ALA A 410 -10.82 25.62 -17.69
CA ALA A 410 -10.38 26.69 -18.57
C ALA A 410 -8.89 26.55 -18.95
N ALA A 411 -8.11 25.77 -18.20
CA ALA A 411 -6.70 25.51 -18.47
C ALA A 411 -6.48 24.34 -19.46
N VAL A 412 -7.50 23.55 -19.80
CA VAL A 412 -7.36 22.34 -20.63
C VAL A 412 -6.63 22.61 -21.94
N THR A 413 -6.99 23.69 -22.65
CA THR A 413 -6.35 24.02 -23.93
C THR A 413 -4.87 24.37 -23.76
N ALA A 414 -4.53 25.14 -22.71
CA ALA A 414 -3.15 25.52 -22.44
C ALA A 414 -2.30 24.33 -21.98
N LEU A 415 -2.85 23.49 -21.09
CA LEU A 415 -2.20 22.26 -20.64
C LEU A 415 -2.00 21.28 -21.80
N ALA A 416 -2.97 21.14 -22.70
CA ALA A 416 -2.84 20.31 -23.90
C ALA A 416 -1.72 20.78 -24.83
N ALA A 417 -1.45 22.09 -24.89
CA ALA A 417 -0.29 22.63 -25.60
C ALA A 417 1.03 22.29 -24.87
N SER A 418 1.05 22.39 -23.53
CA SER A 418 2.22 22.04 -22.69
C SER A 418 2.60 20.56 -22.73
N LEU A 419 1.74 19.67 -23.24
CA LEU A 419 2.12 18.28 -23.55
C LEU A 419 3.21 18.18 -24.62
N ARG A 420 3.46 19.23 -25.40
CA ARG A 420 4.53 19.28 -26.41
C ARG A 420 5.77 20.06 -25.96
N ASP A 421 5.87 20.37 -24.66
CA ASP A 421 7.01 21.11 -24.12
C ASP A 421 8.32 20.32 -24.31
N GLU A 422 9.42 21.02 -24.54
CA GLU A 422 10.75 20.41 -24.64
C GLU A 422 11.18 19.72 -23.34
N ASN A 423 10.68 20.20 -22.19
CA ASN A 423 11.06 19.71 -20.87
C ASN A 423 10.11 18.61 -20.36
N ALA A 424 10.68 17.44 -20.03
CA ALA A 424 9.91 16.28 -19.57
C ALA A 424 9.06 16.55 -18.31
N PRO A 425 9.60 17.18 -17.23
CA PRO A 425 8.79 17.60 -16.08
C PRO A 425 7.56 18.46 -16.42
N VAL A 426 7.63 19.31 -17.44
CA VAL A 426 6.49 20.11 -17.90
C VAL A 426 5.45 19.21 -18.57
N ARG A 427 5.88 18.32 -19.46
CA ARG A 427 4.97 17.35 -20.11
C ARG A 427 4.29 16.43 -19.09
N ALA A 428 5.04 15.91 -18.12
CA ALA A 428 4.52 15.06 -17.05
C ALA A 428 3.52 15.80 -16.16
N GLY A 429 3.84 17.04 -15.75
CA GLY A 429 2.95 17.89 -14.97
C GLY A 429 1.66 18.23 -15.73
N ALA A 430 1.76 18.51 -17.03
CA ALA A 430 0.61 18.79 -17.87
C ALA A 430 -0.29 17.55 -18.06
N ALA A 431 0.29 16.38 -18.31
CA ALA A 431 -0.44 15.13 -18.40
C ALA A 431 -1.17 14.82 -17.09
N TRP A 432 -0.49 14.93 -15.95
CA TRP A 432 -1.10 14.75 -14.64
C TRP A 432 -2.25 15.73 -14.39
N ALA A 433 -2.05 17.02 -14.69
CA ALA A 433 -3.07 18.04 -14.49
C ALA A 433 -4.34 17.77 -15.31
N LEU A 434 -4.19 17.38 -16.58
CA LEU A 434 -5.32 16.98 -17.43
C LEU A 434 -6.05 15.76 -16.85
N GLY A 435 -5.32 14.77 -16.34
CA GLY A 435 -5.91 13.64 -15.63
C GLY A 435 -6.72 14.04 -14.39
N ARG A 436 -6.21 14.98 -13.59
CA ARG A 436 -6.90 15.51 -12.40
C ARG A 436 -8.13 16.36 -12.73
N ILE A 437 -8.10 17.08 -13.85
CA ILE A 437 -9.26 17.80 -14.40
C ILE A 437 -10.37 16.81 -14.78
N GLY A 438 -9.99 15.62 -15.29
CA GLY A 438 -10.90 14.52 -15.56
C GLY A 438 -11.60 14.67 -16.92
N SER A 439 -12.87 14.31 -17.00
CA SER A 439 -13.59 14.18 -18.28
C SER A 439 -13.72 15.48 -19.09
N SER A 440 -13.64 16.66 -18.47
CA SER A 440 -13.61 17.93 -19.21
C SER A 440 -12.31 18.11 -20.02
N ALA A 441 -11.25 17.37 -19.69
CA ALA A 441 -10.02 17.31 -20.45
C ALA A 441 -10.05 16.28 -21.60
N ARG A 442 -11.20 15.64 -21.90
CA ARG A 442 -11.35 14.71 -23.04
C ARG A 442 -10.82 15.27 -24.37
N PRO A 443 -10.96 16.57 -24.72
CA PRO A 443 -10.38 17.11 -25.95
C PRO A 443 -8.85 16.95 -26.07
N ALA A 444 -8.14 16.76 -24.95
CA ALA A 444 -6.69 16.54 -24.93
C ALA A 444 -6.28 15.08 -25.21
N SER A 445 -7.23 14.15 -25.41
CA SER A 445 -6.94 12.72 -25.56
C SER A 445 -5.93 12.42 -26.68
N ALA A 446 -6.04 13.07 -27.83
CA ALA A 446 -5.08 12.89 -28.94
C ALA A 446 -3.64 13.26 -28.53
N ALA A 447 -3.49 14.35 -27.79
CA ALA A 447 -2.19 14.82 -27.32
C ALA A 447 -1.64 13.91 -26.23
N LEU A 448 -2.48 13.43 -25.30
CA LEU A 448 -2.09 12.45 -24.29
C LEU A 448 -1.64 11.12 -24.92
N VAL A 449 -2.33 10.66 -25.97
CA VAL A 449 -1.92 9.45 -26.72
C VAL A 449 -0.54 9.61 -27.35
N SER A 450 -0.13 10.81 -27.75
CA SER A 450 1.23 11.00 -28.27
C SER A 450 2.32 10.81 -27.20
N LEU A 451 1.98 11.03 -25.92
CA LEU A 451 2.91 10.91 -24.79
C LEU A 451 3.02 9.50 -24.21
N VAL A 452 2.12 8.59 -24.57
CA VAL A 452 2.24 7.19 -24.12
C VAL A 452 3.52 6.53 -24.65
N ASP A 453 4.17 7.14 -25.65
CA ASP A 453 5.45 6.73 -26.21
C ASP A 453 6.54 7.81 -26.10
N ASP A 454 6.43 8.68 -25.10
CA ASP A 454 7.47 9.64 -24.78
C ASP A 454 8.80 8.92 -24.42
N PRO A 455 9.98 9.48 -24.77
CA PRO A 455 11.26 8.94 -24.32
C PRO A 455 11.37 8.86 -22.78
N ASP A 456 10.75 9.78 -22.06
CA ASP A 456 10.77 9.82 -20.60
C ASP A 456 9.69 8.91 -20.00
N GLU A 457 10.09 8.04 -19.08
CA GLU A 457 9.20 7.05 -18.46
C GLU A 457 8.13 7.67 -17.56
N SER A 458 8.47 8.72 -16.81
CA SER A 458 7.51 9.43 -15.96
C SER A 458 6.42 10.07 -16.81
N VAL A 459 6.79 10.64 -17.97
CA VAL A 459 5.82 11.20 -18.92
C VAL A 459 4.89 10.12 -19.48
N ARG A 460 5.42 8.96 -19.89
CA ARG A 460 4.60 7.83 -20.37
C ARG A 460 3.59 7.36 -19.33
N TRP A 461 4.06 7.17 -18.09
CA TRP A 461 3.22 6.76 -16.97
C TRP A 461 2.06 7.73 -16.74
N ARG A 462 2.36 9.03 -16.62
CA ARG A 462 1.35 10.08 -16.40
C ARG A 462 0.38 10.19 -17.57
N ALA A 463 0.83 9.97 -18.80
CA ALA A 463 -0.04 9.96 -19.97
C ALA A 463 -1.05 8.79 -19.93
N GLY A 464 -0.61 7.59 -19.53
CA GLY A 464 -1.48 6.43 -19.34
C GLY A 464 -2.54 6.66 -18.25
N GLU A 465 -2.15 7.21 -17.10
CA GLU A 465 -3.08 7.55 -16.02
C GLU A 465 -4.08 8.65 -16.41
N ALA A 466 -3.60 9.67 -17.12
CA ALA A 466 -4.44 10.75 -17.60
C ALA A 466 -5.49 10.22 -18.56
N LEU A 467 -5.10 9.36 -19.50
CA LEU A 467 -6.05 8.69 -20.41
C LEU A 467 -7.13 7.92 -19.64
N ALA A 468 -6.80 7.26 -18.52
CA ALA A 468 -7.81 6.58 -17.70
C ALA A 468 -8.81 7.53 -17.03
N SER A 469 -8.42 8.78 -16.80
CA SER A 469 -9.22 9.76 -16.05
C SER A 469 -10.02 10.71 -16.95
N VAL A 470 -9.57 10.96 -18.19
CA VAL A 470 -10.23 11.87 -19.13
C VAL A 470 -11.34 11.22 -19.96
N ASP A 471 -11.53 9.91 -19.83
CA ASP A 471 -12.50 9.11 -20.59
C ASP A 471 -12.31 9.30 -22.12
N PRO A 472 -11.29 8.65 -22.70
CA PRO A 472 -10.74 9.01 -23.99
C PRO A 472 -11.63 8.53 -25.13
N GLU A 473 -11.85 9.40 -26.12
CA GLU A 473 -12.72 9.11 -27.25
C GLU A 473 -12.13 8.00 -28.15
N PRO A 474 -12.77 6.82 -28.29
CA PRO A 474 -12.20 5.70 -29.05
C PRO A 474 -11.85 6.05 -30.50
N ALA A 475 -12.67 6.87 -31.16
CA ALA A 475 -12.46 7.29 -32.54
C ALA A 475 -11.11 8.02 -32.76
N VAL A 476 -10.59 8.66 -31.72
CA VAL A 476 -9.35 9.43 -31.77
C VAL A 476 -8.15 8.59 -31.32
N CYS A 477 -8.36 7.73 -30.31
CA CYS A 477 -7.27 7.06 -29.62
C CYS A 477 -6.94 5.67 -30.18
N LEU A 478 -7.90 4.96 -30.77
CA LEU A 478 -7.76 3.55 -31.12
C LEU A 478 -6.56 3.28 -32.06
N GLU A 479 -6.54 3.93 -33.22
CA GLU A 479 -5.52 3.63 -34.24
C GLU A 479 -4.09 4.04 -33.85
N PRO A 480 -3.84 5.20 -33.20
CA PRO A 480 -2.52 5.50 -32.68
C PRO A 480 -2.06 4.53 -31.59
N LEU A 481 -2.92 4.20 -30.61
CA LEU A 481 -2.59 3.26 -29.53
C LEU A 481 -2.31 1.85 -30.09
N ARG A 482 -3.12 1.38 -31.04
CA ARG A 482 -2.94 0.09 -31.72
C ARG A 482 -1.57 0.01 -32.40
N ARG A 483 -1.12 1.09 -33.06
CA ARG A 483 0.19 1.14 -33.72
C ARG A 483 1.34 1.08 -32.72
N ILE A 484 1.27 1.84 -31.62
CA ILE A 484 2.31 1.85 -30.59
C ILE A 484 2.39 0.48 -29.88
N ALA A 485 1.25 -0.11 -29.54
CA ALA A 485 1.20 -1.41 -28.88
C ALA A 485 1.72 -2.57 -29.74
N ALA A 486 1.58 -2.47 -31.07
CA ALA A 486 2.00 -3.51 -32.01
C ALA A 486 3.50 -3.48 -32.35
N ASP A 487 4.20 -2.37 -32.11
CA ASP A 487 5.60 -2.20 -32.48
C ASP A 487 6.53 -2.52 -31.28
N PRO A 488 7.29 -3.63 -31.34
CA PRO A 488 8.17 -4.04 -30.24
C PRO A 488 9.33 -3.06 -29.98
N ALA A 489 9.68 -2.20 -30.94
CA ALA A 489 10.73 -1.20 -30.79
C ALA A 489 10.29 0.03 -29.97
N ARG A 490 8.98 0.25 -29.84
CA ARG A 490 8.43 1.43 -29.15
C ARG A 490 8.54 1.26 -27.63
N PRO A 491 9.11 2.23 -26.89
CA PRO A 491 9.19 2.16 -25.43
C PRO A 491 7.81 2.13 -24.76
N GLY A 492 6.82 2.80 -25.36
CA GLY A 492 5.47 3.03 -24.86
C GLY A 492 4.43 1.96 -25.13
N ARG A 493 4.84 0.80 -25.65
CA ARG A 493 3.93 -0.30 -25.98
C ARG A 493 3.17 -0.84 -24.77
N ALA A 494 3.74 -0.76 -23.56
CA ALA A 494 3.06 -1.17 -22.34
C ALA A 494 1.89 -0.22 -22.04
N GLU A 495 2.15 1.09 -22.02
CA GLU A 495 1.17 2.14 -21.78
C GLU A 495 0.09 2.11 -22.86
N ALA A 496 0.48 1.94 -24.12
CA ALA A 496 -0.45 1.82 -25.23
C ALA A 496 -1.34 0.58 -25.12
N ALA A 497 -0.78 -0.58 -24.77
CA ALA A 497 -1.56 -1.79 -24.52
C ALA A 497 -2.58 -1.59 -23.38
N GLY A 498 -2.18 -0.94 -22.29
CA GLY A 498 -3.07 -0.63 -21.17
C GLY A 498 -4.17 0.37 -21.54
N ALA A 499 -3.82 1.41 -22.31
CA ALA A 499 -4.76 2.45 -22.73
C ALA A 499 -5.83 1.93 -23.71
N LEU A 500 -5.50 0.92 -24.55
CA LEU A 500 -6.50 0.25 -25.38
C LEU A 500 -7.62 -0.37 -24.56
N GLY A 501 -7.31 -0.96 -23.39
CA GLY A 501 -8.32 -1.51 -22.49
C GLY A 501 -9.26 -0.48 -21.89
N LEU A 502 -8.88 0.80 -21.83
CA LEU A 502 -9.74 1.89 -21.35
C LEU A 502 -10.88 2.20 -22.33
N LEU A 503 -10.68 1.89 -23.62
CA LEU A 503 -11.71 2.07 -24.65
C LEU A 503 -12.79 0.97 -24.58
N GLY A 504 -12.61 -0.04 -23.72
CA GLY A 504 -13.54 -1.15 -23.53
C GLY A 504 -13.84 -1.89 -24.84
N PRO A 505 -15.11 -2.24 -25.12
CA PRO A 505 -15.49 -2.96 -26.33
C PRO A 505 -15.08 -2.27 -27.65
N ALA A 506 -14.95 -0.94 -27.66
CA ALA A 506 -14.53 -0.21 -28.86
C ALA A 506 -13.09 -0.54 -29.31
N ALA A 507 -12.26 -1.12 -28.42
CA ALA A 507 -10.92 -1.59 -28.75
C ALA A 507 -10.87 -3.00 -29.36
N ALA A 508 -12.01 -3.63 -29.69
CA ALA A 508 -12.02 -4.92 -30.40
C ALA A 508 -11.12 -4.98 -31.65
N PRO A 509 -11.00 -3.92 -32.49
CA PRO A 509 -10.08 -3.93 -33.63
C PRO A 509 -8.59 -4.02 -33.24
N ALA A 510 -8.23 -3.73 -31.99
CA ALA A 510 -6.87 -3.83 -31.48
C ALA A 510 -6.52 -5.21 -30.89
N VAL A 511 -7.47 -6.16 -30.85
CA VAL A 511 -7.24 -7.52 -30.34
C VAL A 511 -6.02 -8.20 -30.98
N PRO A 512 -5.78 -8.15 -32.31
CA PRO A 512 -4.57 -8.74 -32.89
C PRO A 512 -3.27 -8.15 -32.35
N ALA A 513 -3.23 -6.83 -32.12
CA ALA A 513 -2.07 -6.16 -31.54
C ALA A 513 -1.86 -6.57 -30.07
N LEU A 514 -2.94 -6.67 -29.30
CA LEU A 514 -2.88 -7.13 -27.91
C LEU A 514 -2.48 -8.61 -27.81
N VAL A 515 -2.93 -9.47 -28.73
CA VAL A 515 -2.49 -10.87 -28.82
C VAL A 515 -0.99 -10.96 -29.10
N SER A 516 -0.45 -10.12 -29.99
CA SER A 516 1.00 -10.02 -30.19
C SER A 516 1.71 -9.57 -28.91
N ALA A 517 1.15 -8.59 -28.19
CA ALA A 517 1.70 -8.06 -26.95
C ALA A 517 1.70 -9.08 -25.78
N LEU A 518 0.83 -10.09 -25.80
CA LEU A 518 0.90 -11.23 -24.85
C LEU A 518 2.20 -12.03 -25.00
N GLY A 519 2.88 -11.95 -26.15
CA GLY A 519 4.17 -12.59 -26.40
C GLY A 519 5.39 -11.71 -26.12
N ASP A 520 5.21 -10.49 -25.58
CA ASP A 520 6.33 -9.55 -25.40
C ASP A 520 7.35 -10.04 -24.35
N ALA A 521 8.62 -9.73 -24.59
CA ALA A 521 9.71 -10.03 -23.65
C ALA A 521 9.50 -9.34 -22.29
N ARG A 522 8.97 -8.11 -22.29
CA ARG A 522 8.63 -7.35 -21.08
C ARG A 522 7.32 -7.85 -20.51
N GLY A 523 7.37 -8.38 -19.29
CA GLY A 523 6.16 -8.92 -18.68
C GLY A 523 5.11 -7.87 -18.29
N GLU A 524 5.49 -6.60 -18.13
CA GLU A 524 4.53 -5.49 -17.97
C GLU A 524 3.62 -5.34 -19.19
N VAL A 525 4.19 -5.45 -20.40
CA VAL A 525 3.44 -5.41 -21.67
C VAL A 525 2.46 -6.57 -21.74
N ARG A 526 2.93 -7.79 -21.43
CA ARG A 526 2.06 -8.98 -21.36
C ARG A 526 0.91 -8.79 -20.38
N ALA A 527 1.21 -8.26 -19.19
CA ALA A 527 0.22 -8.01 -18.14
C ALA A 527 -0.85 -7.01 -18.59
N ARG A 528 -0.44 -5.85 -19.13
CA ARG A 528 -1.37 -4.82 -19.61
C ARG A 528 -2.19 -5.30 -20.81
N ALA A 529 -1.61 -6.11 -21.68
CA ALA A 529 -2.33 -6.74 -22.79
C ALA A 529 -3.42 -7.71 -22.31
N ALA A 530 -3.11 -8.60 -21.36
CA ALA A 530 -4.09 -9.53 -20.79
C ALA A 530 -5.26 -8.79 -20.13
N VAL A 531 -4.97 -7.80 -19.27
CA VAL A 531 -6.01 -6.98 -18.62
C VAL A 531 -6.90 -6.29 -19.66
N SER A 532 -6.31 -5.74 -20.72
CA SER A 532 -7.04 -5.01 -21.76
C SER A 532 -7.93 -5.92 -22.59
N LEU A 533 -7.48 -7.14 -22.90
CA LEU A 533 -8.31 -8.16 -23.55
C LEU A 533 -9.53 -8.52 -22.70
N GLY A 534 -9.37 -8.64 -21.39
CA GLY A 534 -10.49 -8.83 -20.47
C GLY A 534 -11.49 -7.66 -20.47
N ARG A 535 -11.01 -6.41 -20.54
CA ARG A 535 -11.84 -5.20 -20.59
C ARG A 535 -12.59 -5.00 -21.91
N ILE A 536 -12.01 -5.47 -23.02
CA ILE A 536 -12.68 -5.53 -24.33
C ILE A 536 -13.88 -6.48 -24.26
N GLY A 537 -13.78 -7.54 -23.45
CA GLY A 537 -14.86 -8.49 -23.20
C GLY A 537 -15.07 -9.45 -24.38
N PRO A 538 -16.33 -9.79 -24.75
CA PRO A 538 -16.67 -10.75 -25.80
C PRO A 538 -15.92 -10.56 -27.14
N GLY A 539 -15.66 -9.31 -27.53
CA GLY A 539 -14.92 -8.98 -28.75
C GLY A 539 -13.48 -9.49 -28.78
N ALA A 540 -12.93 -9.88 -27.62
CA ALA A 540 -11.59 -10.45 -27.48
C ALA A 540 -11.55 -11.99 -27.52
N ALA A 541 -12.65 -12.67 -27.86
CA ALA A 541 -12.69 -14.12 -28.04
C ALA A 541 -11.53 -14.72 -28.89
N PRO A 542 -11.04 -14.06 -29.97
CA PRO A 542 -9.89 -14.56 -30.72
C PRO A 542 -8.59 -14.67 -29.91
N ALA A 543 -8.48 -13.99 -28.76
CA ALA A 543 -7.31 -14.03 -27.89
C ALA A 543 -7.27 -15.21 -26.92
N VAL A 544 -8.36 -15.99 -26.82
CA VAL A 544 -8.50 -17.11 -25.87
C VAL A 544 -7.32 -18.10 -25.93
N PRO A 545 -6.85 -18.56 -27.10
CA PRO A 545 -5.70 -19.48 -27.16
C PRO A 545 -4.40 -18.88 -26.59
N ALA A 546 -4.15 -17.59 -26.85
CA ALA A 546 -2.96 -16.91 -26.36
C ALA A 546 -3.02 -16.65 -24.85
N LEU A 547 -4.21 -16.33 -24.33
CA LEU A 547 -4.44 -16.20 -22.88
C LEU A 547 -4.28 -17.55 -22.17
N VAL A 548 -4.79 -18.64 -22.74
CA VAL A 548 -4.59 -20.00 -22.20
C VAL A 548 -3.10 -20.35 -22.09
N ALA A 549 -2.30 -20.03 -23.11
CA ALA A 549 -0.85 -20.23 -23.05
C ALA A 549 -0.19 -19.39 -21.92
N MET A 550 -0.69 -18.17 -21.68
CA MET A 550 -0.17 -17.27 -20.64
C MET A 550 -0.52 -17.70 -19.22
N ILE A 551 -1.54 -18.55 -18.98
CA ILE A 551 -1.86 -19.11 -17.64
C ILE A 551 -0.63 -19.79 -17.02
N GLY A 552 0.27 -20.32 -17.85
CA GLY A 552 1.54 -20.92 -17.45
C GLY A 552 2.56 -19.98 -16.79
N ASP A 553 2.45 -18.66 -16.98
CA ASP A 553 3.40 -17.66 -16.45
C ASP A 553 3.30 -17.62 -14.91
N ALA A 554 4.42 -17.93 -14.24
CA ALA A 554 4.48 -18.09 -12.78
C ALA A 554 4.14 -16.81 -12.01
N ASP A 555 4.43 -15.64 -12.59
CA ASP A 555 4.26 -14.34 -11.93
C ASP A 555 2.98 -13.64 -12.39
N ARG A 556 2.54 -13.89 -13.63
CA ARG A 556 1.50 -13.09 -14.31
C ARG A 556 0.34 -13.91 -14.87
N GLY A 557 0.38 -15.24 -14.78
CA GLY A 557 -0.65 -16.13 -15.35
C GLY A 557 -2.06 -15.89 -14.80
N TRP A 558 -2.17 -15.37 -13.58
CA TRP A 558 -3.46 -14.99 -12.98
C TRP A 558 -4.19 -13.87 -13.76
N ARG A 559 -3.47 -12.98 -14.45
CA ARG A 559 -4.09 -11.94 -15.29
C ARG A 559 -4.74 -12.50 -16.52
N ALA A 560 -4.18 -13.58 -17.08
CA ALA A 560 -4.79 -14.28 -18.19
C ALA A 560 -6.07 -14.99 -17.75
N VAL A 561 -6.09 -15.54 -16.52
CA VAL A 561 -7.30 -16.12 -15.91
C VAL A 561 -8.40 -15.07 -15.75
N ASP A 562 -8.09 -13.90 -15.20
CA ASP A 562 -9.05 -12.79 -15.07
C ASP A 562 -9.56 -12.30 -16.43
N ALA A 563 -8.67 -12.23 -17.43
CA ALA A 563 -9.02 -11.83 -18.79
C ALA A 563 -10.00 -12.80 -19.45
N LEU A 564 -9.79 -14.10 -19.29
CA LEU A 564 -10.70 -15.14 -19.78
C LEU A 564 -12.09 -15.03 -19.13
N GLY A 565 -12.15 -14.73 -17.82
CA GLY A 565 -13.39 -14.42 -17.14
C GLY A 565 -14.07 -13.13 -17.62
N GLY A 566 -13.28 -12.12 -18.03
CA GLY A 566 -13.77 -10.87 -18.61
C GLY A 566 -14.35 -11.03 -20.03
N ILE A 567 -13.77 -11.93 -20.84
CA ILE A 567 -14.33 -12.34 -22.13
C ILE A 567 -15.70 -13.03 -21.94
N GLY A 568 -15.86 -13.78 -20.84
CA GLY A 568 -17.13 -14.38 -20.46
C GLY A 568 -17.45 -15.64 -21.26
N PRO A 569 -18.72 -15.87 -21.67
CA PRO A 569 -19.13 -17.12 -22.33
C PRO A 569 -18.32 -17.50 -23.58
N ASP A 570 -17.81 -16.52 -24.33
CA ASP A 570 -17.00 -16.76 -25.53
C ASP A 570 -15.60 -17.34 -25.22
N ALA A 571 -15.19 -17.38 -23.95
CA ALA A 571 -13.99 -18.06 -23.48
C ALA A 571 -14.21 -19.56 -23.15
N ALA A 572 -15.31 -20.17 -23.60
CA ALA A 572 -15.63 -21.58 -23.32
C ALA A 572 -14.49 -22.57 -23.65
N ALA A 573 -13.68 -22.28 -24.68
CA ALA A 573 -12.52 -23.11 -25.02
C ALA A 573 -11.44 -23.16 -23.92
N ALA A 574 -11.41 -22.20 -22.99
CA ALA A 574 -10.46 -22.15 -21.88
C ALA A 574 -10.91 -22.96 -20.64
N VAL A 575 -12.12 -23.52 -20.63
CA VAL A 575 -12.68 -24.23 -19.46
C VAL A 575 -11.75 -25.34 -18.97
N GLY A 576 -11.16 -26.13 -19.87
CA GLY A 576 -10.19 -27.17 -19.50
C GLY A 576 -8.96 -26.61 -18.78
N ALA A 577 -8.34 -25.56 -19.34
CA ALA A 577 -7.17 -24.93 -18.75
C ALA A 577 -7.47 -24.23 -17.41
N LEU A 578 -8.66 -23.65 -17.26
CA LEU A 578 -9.11 -23.06 -16.01
C LEU A 578 -9.39 -24.13 -14.94
N ALA A 579 -9.94 -25.28 -15.32
CA ALA A 579 -10.12 -26.41 -14.41
C ALA A 579 -8.78 -26.96 -13.90
N GLU A 580 -7.73 -26.95 -14.73
CA GLU A 580 -6.37 -27.26 -14.30
C GLU A 580 -5.78 -26.15 -13.41
N ALA A 581 -6.09 -24.88 -13.68
CA ALA A 581 -5.63 -23.75 -12.89
C ALA A 581 -6.14 -23.78 -11.44
N LEU A 582 -7.31 -24.36 -11.19
CA LEU A 582 -7.84 -24.65 -9.85
C LEU A 582 -6.93 -25.58 -9.02
N MET A 583 -5.99 -26.30 -9.65
CA MET A 583 -5.09 -27.23 -8.96
C MET A 583 -3.65 -26.69 -8.84
N ARG A 584 -3.41 -25.41 -9.18
CA ARG A 584 -2.07 -24.80 -9.17
C ARG A 584 -1.62 -24.40 -7.75
N PRO A 585 -0.30 -24.33 -7.49
CA PRO A 585 0.23 -23.99 -6.16
C PRO A 585 -0.16 -22.59 -5.65
N SER A 586 -0.40 -21.62 -6.55
CA SER A 586 -0.75 -20.24 -6.19
C SER A 586 -2.25 -20.12 -5.94
N GLY A 587 -2.70 -19.86 -4.71
CA GLY A 587 -4.14 -19.75 -4.45
C GLY A 587 -4.78 -18.51 -5.06
N SER A 588 -4.00 -17.46 -5.33
CA SER A 588 -4.42 -16.34 -6.18
C SER A 588 -4.86 -16.76 -7.59
N VAL A 589 -4.25 -17.80 -8.16
CA VAL A 589 -4.66 -18.37 -9.46
C VAL A 589 -5.89 -19.25 -9.28
N ARG A 590 -5.98 -20.00 -8.17
CA ARG A 590 -7.10 -20.93 -7.90
C ARG A 590 -8.43 -20.18 -7.74
N TRP A 591 -8.55 -19.20 -6.85
CA TRP A 591 -9.84 -18.51 -6.65
C TRP A 591 -10.28 -17.70 -7.89
N ARG A 592 -9.32 -17.11 -8.62
CA ARG A 592 -9.61 -16.41 -9.87
C ARG A 592 -10.08 -17.36 -10.95
N ALA A 593 -9.53 -18.57 -11.01
CA ALA A 593 -10.00 -19.60 -11.94
C ALA A 593 -11.44 -20.00 -11.63
N ALA A 594 -11.80 -20.11 -10.34
CA ALA A 594 -13.18 -20.36 -9.93
C ALA A 594 -14.12 -19.22 -10.37
N GLN A 595 -13.74 -17.95 -10.15
CA GLN A 595 -14.51 -16.80 -10.63
C GLN A 595 -14.63 -16.77 -12.16
N ALA A 596 -13.54 -17.02 -12.89
CA ALA A 596 -13.53 -17.01 -14.34
C ALA A 596 -14.47 -18.09 -14.91
N LEU A 597 -14.44 -19.31 -14.36
CA LEU A 597 -15.38 -20.37 -14.70
C LEU A 597 -16.84 -19.95 -14.41
N GLY A 598 -17.09 -19.28 -13.28
CA GLY A 598 -18.40 -18.71 -12.96
C GLY A 598 -18.88 -17.67 -13.98
N ARG A 599 -17.98 -16.79 -14.45
CA ARG A 599 -18.29 -15.76 -15.47
C ARG A 599 -18.46 -16.31 -16.89
N ILE A 600 -17.79 -17.41 -17.22
CA ILE A 600 -18.04 -18.17 -18.45
C ILE A 600 -19.46 -18.77 -18.43
N GLY A 601 -19.95 -19.12 -17.25
CA GLY A 601 -21.33 -19.55 -17.05
C GLY A 601 -21.58 -21.01 -17.45
N PRO A 602 -22.74 -21.35 -18.05
CA PRO A 602 -23.14 -22.76 -18.29
C PRO A 602 -22.14 -23.60 -19.08
N SER A 603 -21.38 -22.98 -20.00
CA SER A 603 -20.34 -23.66 -20.77
C SER A 603 -19.18 -24.20 -19.90
N ALA A 604 -19.05 -23.71 -18.67
CA ALA A 604 -18.08 -24.19 -17.68
C ALA A 604 -18.56 -25.42 -16.89
N ALA A 605 -19.75 -25.96 -17.16
CA ALA A 605 -20.27 -27.17 -16.50
C ALA A 605 -19.28 -28.36 -16.44
N PRO A 606 -18.45 -28.63 -17.46
CA PRO A 606 -17.43 -29.68 -17.38
C PRO A 606 -16.39 -29.49 -16.26
N ALA A 607 -16.19 -28.26 -15.76
CA ALA A 607 -15.29 -27.96 -14.65
C ALA A 607 -15.93 -28.16 -13.26
N ALA A 608 -17.22 -28.50 -13.17
CA ALA A 608 -17.92 -28.68 -11.89
C ALA A 608 -17.22 -29.66 -10.93
N PRO A 609 -16.68 -30.82 -11.36
CA PRO A 609 -15.93 -31.69 -10.45
C PRO A 609 -14.65 -31.04 -9.89
N ALA A 610 -13.99 -30.17 -10.66
CA ALA A 610 -12.81 -29.44 -10.19
C ALA A 610 -13.20 -28.35 -9.19
N LEU A 611 -14.30 -27.63 -9.44
CA LEU A 611 -14.86 -26.64 -8.49
C LEU A 611 -15.29 -27.29 -7.17
N VAL A 612 -15.92 -28.46 -7.21
CA VAL A 612 -16.31 -29.19 -5.98
C VAL A 612 -15.07 -29.55 -5.15
N ARG A 613 -13.96 -29.95 -5.78
CA ARG A 613 -12.70 -30.20 -5.07
C ARG A 613 -12.09 -28.90 -4.51
N ALA A 614 -12.25 -27.79 -5.20
CA ALA A 614 -11.77 -26.49 -4.73
C ALA A 614 -12.51 -26.01 -3.46
N LEU A 615 -13.71 -26.52 -3.16
CA LEU A 615 -14.38 -26.25 -1.87
C LEU A 615 -13.65 -26.86 -0.66
N GLU A 616 -12.74 -27.80 -0.89
CA GLU A 616 -11.89 -28.41 0.14
C GLU A 616 -10.50 -27.75 0.21
N ASP A 617 -10.30 -26.62 -0.48
CA ASP A 617 -9.03 -25.90 -0.49
C ASP A 617 -8.66 -25.38 0.92
N GLY A 618 -7.36 -25.24 1.15
CA GLY A 618 -6.83 -24.80 2.43
C GLY A 618 -6.75 -23.28 2.58
N GLU A 619 -6.94 -22.52 1.49
CA GLU A 619 -7.04 -21.06 1.47
C GLU A 619 -8.53 -20.66 1.48
N ASP A 620 -8.92 -19.81 2.44
CA ASP A 620 -10.33 -19.46 2.70
C ASP A 620 -11.01 -18.67 1.55
N ASN A 621 -10.24 -18.19 0.57
CA ASN A 621 -10.69 -17.33 -0.53
C ASN A 621 -11.00 -18.08 -1.84
N VAL A 622 -10.63 -19.36 -1.96
CA VAL A 622 -10.89 -20.25 -3.11
C VAL A 622 -12.20 -20.99 -2.90
#